data_AF-A0A3C2DVD7-F1
#
_entry.id   AF-A0A3C2DVD7-F1
#
_cell.length_a   1.000
_cell.length_b   1.000
_cell.length_c   1.000
_cell.angle_alpha   90.00
_cell.angle_beta   90.00
_cell.angle_gamma   90.00
#
_symmetry.space_group_name_H-M   'P 1'
#
loop_
_entity.id
_entity.type
_entity.pdbx_description
1 polymer ?
#
loop_
_entity_poly.entity_id
_entity_poly.type
_entity_poly.pdbx_seq_one_letter_code
_entity_poly.pdbx_strand_id
1 'polypeptide(L)'
;MSKMSEVMPKWGPYSKKYSGVSRVTEHETEKGVRFDLISLPAVSNTDAKAPNVTIPVGVHPWDAKSDYSFYSYRQDLEWKDVIYSDVSFTRLSDESVLVRTEIFNNSELMQNCLVNYFSSIQFPFPTSYKISLPNKSIKFDALDYSEFTYKTSRPWDNETMDAMHKGEFFDDRFTSHRGLGDRDDNRYILPKYPRLGEEKGDKIVYEIRNNYSFSDAALYIRYRTAEDKASSFTVNGKRVIFPSAENMGEITVPIGNVDKGDYTLVLVSEGEGGMEFDFFAICEKDEVDKIIVKAKKNNFVPEVKVRDEICGKTVEIKYEGVEKPFVLRTFNDETRLRSIPSGCLEDVPTPRISQPDKSFDNMMETFSGEFSWKHSDEGYYQNTLVHTLYIEPGKSHTEYAVISYGGTEYGTPEDYEKLYLSASGSVESLSYNDSGKKYEF
;
A
#
# COMPACT_ATOMS: atom_id res chain seq x y z
N MET A 1 -15.75 -0.54 -8.35
CA MET A 1 -14.51 -0.60 -9.14
C MET A 1 -14.46 0.62 -10.04
N SER A 2 -13.48 1.50 -9.81
CA SER A 2 -13.44 2.87 -10.34
C SER A 2 -12.77 2.93 -11.72
N LYS A 3 -12.89 4.09 -12.37
CA LYS A 3 -12.15 4.54 -13.56
C LYS A 3 -10.65 4.17 -13.58
N MET A 4 -10.04 3.90 -12.42
CA MET A 4 -8.63 3.51 -12.30
C MET A 4 -8.33 2.10 -12.81
N SER A 5 -9.27 1.14 -12.73
CA SER A 5 -9.06 -0.21 -13.30
C SER A 5 -9.07 -0.22 -14.83
N GLU A 6 -9.54 0.86 -15.46
CA GLU A 6 -9.46 1.07 -16.91
C GLU A 6 -8.09 1.61 -17.34
N VAL A 7 -7.30 2.13 -16.40
CA VAL A 7 -6.01 2.80 -16.66
C VAL A 7 -4.82 1.99 -16.14
N MET A 8 -4.97 1.31 -14.99
CA MET A 8 -3.91 0.55 -14.34
C MET A 8 -4.37 -0.88 -14.04
N PRO A 9 -3.61 -1.92 -14.42
CA PRO A 9 -3.95 -3.30 -14.11
C PRO A 9 -3.89 -3.57 -12.60
N LYS A 10 -4.60 -4.60 -12.13
CA LYS A 10 -4.60 -4.95 -10.68
C LYS A 10 -3.23 -5.41 -10.19
N TRP A 11 -2.46 -6.06 -11.06
CA TRP A 11 -1.10 -6.52 -10.83
C TRP A 11 -0.09 -5.59 -11.51
N GLY A 12 1.01 -5.27 -10.85
CA GLY A 12 2.08 -4.45 -11.40
C GLY A 12 3.16 -4.09 -10.36
N PRO A 13 4.21 -3.35 -10.74
CA PRO A 13 5.32 -2.99 -9.86
C PRO A 13 4.95 -1.81 -8.94
N TYR A 14 3.96 -2.00 -8.05
CA TYR A 14 3.38 -0.91 -7.24
C TYR A 14 4.01 -0.74 -5.86
N SER A 15 4.95 -1.62 -5.48
CA SER A 15 5.64 -1.50 -4.21
C SER A 15 6.57 -0.30 -4.19
N LYS A 16 6.56 0.43 -3.07
CA LYS A 16 7.52 1.51 -2.78
C LYS A 16 8.68 1.03 -1.89
N LYS A 17 8.71 -0.25 -1.52
CA LYS A 17 9.73 -0.84 -0.64
C LYS A 17 10.69 -1.73 -1.41
N TYR A 18 10.18 -2.71 -2.16
CA TYR A 18 10.99 -3.73 -2.80
C TYR A 18 10.53 -4.00 -4.24
N SER A 19 11.48 -4.32 -5.12
CA SER A 19 11.21 -4.70 -6.51
C SER A 19 10.55 -6.07 -6.56
N GLY A 20 9.47 -6.18 -7.33
CA GLY A 20 8.66 -7.38 -7.38
C GLY A 20 7.36 -7.17 -8.15
N VAL A 21 6.36 -7.98 -7.84
CA VAL A 21 5.00 -7.80 -8.33
C VAL A 21 4.05 -7.56 -7.16
N SER A 22 3.21 -6.55 -7.32
CA SER A 22 2.22 -6.18 -6.33
C SER A 22 0.81 -6.32 -6.89
N ARG A 23 -0.16 -6.59 -6.02
CA ARG A 23 -1.58 -6.47 -6.33
C ARG A 23 -2.27 -5.47 -5.42
N VAL A 24 -3.02 -4.54 -5.98
CA VAL A 24 -3.98 -3.75 -5.21
C VAL A 24 -5.27 -4.56 -5.06
N THR A 25 -5.74 -4.74 -3.83
CA THR A 25 -6.96 -5.49 -3.53
C THR A 25 -7.86 -4.75 -2.56
N GLU A 26 -9.16 -5.04 -2.66
CA GLU A 26 -10.15 -4.56 -1.70
C GLU A 26 -9.97 -5.27 -0.34
N HIS A 27 -10.31 -4.55 0.73
CA HIS A 27 -10.29 -5.04 2.11
C HIS A 27 -11.55 -4.55 2.85
N GLU A 28 -12.06 -5.34 3.80
CA GLU A 28 -13.34 -5.07 4.47
C GLU A 28 -13.43 -3.70 5.18
N THR A 29 -12.30 -3.20 5.71
CA THR A 29 -12.22 -1.94 6.44
C THR A 29 -11.31 -0.90 5.80
N GLU A 30 -10.60 -1.26 4.72
CA GLU A 30 -9.58 -0.41 4.12
C GLU A 30 -9.80 -0.28 2.62
N LYS A 31 -9.75 0.94 2.11
CA LYS A 31 -9.90 1.22 0.68
C LYS A 31 -8.55 1.02 -0.01
N GLY A 32 -8.32 -0.17 -0.56
CA GLY A 32 -7.13 -0.50 -1.33
C GLY A 32 -5.93 -0.84 -0.45
N VAL A 33 -5.78 -2.13 -0.12
CA VAL A 33 -4.56 -2.69 0.47
C VAL A 33 -3.69 -3.28 -0.64
N ARG A 34 -2.38 -3.35 -0.43
CA ARG A 34 -1.45 -3.88 -1.44
C ARG A 34 -0.85 -5.20 -0.95
N PHE A 35 -0.87 -6.23 -1.78
CA PHE A 35 -0.08 -7.44 -1.57
C PHE A 35 1.19 -7.35 -2.40
N ASP A 36 2.34 -7.67 -1.83
CA ASP A 36 3.65 -7.67 -2.47
C ASP A 36 4.20 -9.10 -2.53
N LEU A 37 4.69 -9.50 -3.70
CA LEU A 37 5.53 -10.67 -3.91
C LEU A 37 6.90 -10.23 -4.43
N ILE A 38 7.93 -10.52 -3.66
CA ILE A 38 9.33 -10.24 -3.98
C ILE A 38 10.00 -11.54 -4.36
N SER A 39 10.65 -11.60 -5.53
CA SER A 39 11.60 -12.67 -5.87
C SER A 39 13.01 -12.18 -5.53
N LEU A 40 13.73 -12.90 -4.69
CA LEU A 40 15.12 -12.62 -4.32
C LEU A 40 15.98 -13.88 -4.52
N PRO A 41 16.60 -14.03 -5.69
CA PRO A 41 17.67 -15.01 -5.88
C PRO A 41 18.89 -14.66 -5.01
N ALA A 42 19.63 -15.68 -4.58
CA ALA A 42 20.86 -15.52 -3.82
C ALA A 42 21.82 -16.70 -4.05
N VAL A 43 23.12 -16.42 -3.93
CA VAL A 43 24.15 -17.46 -3.81
C VAL A 43 24.18 -17.93 -2.36
N SER A 44 24.35 -19.23 -2.16
CA SER A 44 24.34 -19.82 -0.82
C SER A 44 25.50 -19.29 0.01
N ASN A 45 25.25 -18.93 1.27
CA ASN A 45 26.26 -18.44 2.22
C ASN A 45 26.96 -17.13 1.83
N THR A 46 26.37 -16.32 0.94
CA THR A 46 26.91 -15.00 0.56
C THR A 46 26.08 -13.86 1.13
N ASP A 47 26.51 -12.63 0.81
CA ASP A 47 25.67 -11.45 0.97
C ASP A 47 24.40 -11.60 0.10
N ALA A 48 23.27 -11.17 0.62
CA ALA A 48 21.95 -11.20 -0.02
C ALA A 48 21.18 -9.96 0.41
N LYS A 49 20.98 -9.06 -0.55
CA LYS A 49 20.35 -7.76 -0.30
C LYS A 49 18.90 -7.84 -0.74
N ALA A 50 17.97 -7.46 0.13
CA ALA A 50 16.60 -7.25 -0.28
C ALA A 50 16.58 -6.27 -1.47
N PRO A 51 15.73 -6.48 -2.49
CA PRO A 51 15.74 -5.68 -3.71
C PRO A 51 15.04 -4.33 -3.50
N ASN A 52 15.53 -3.55 -2.53
CA ASN A 52 15.01 -2.27 -2.09
C ASN A 52 15.02 -1.24 -3.22
N VAL A 53 13.91 -0.51 -3.40
CA VAL A 53 13.74 0.47 -4.49
C VAL A 53 14.26 1.87 -4.15
N THR A 54 14.66 2.10 -2.90
CA THR A 54 15.05 3.42 -2.38
C THR A 54 16.55 3.58 -2.14
N ILE A 55 17.31 2.48 -2.21
CA ILE A 55 18.76 2.46 -2.00
C ILE A 55 19.44 1.57 -3.07
N PRO A 56 20.70 1.85 -3.42
CA PRO A 56 21.41 1.06 -4.42
C PRO A 56 21.76 -0.32 -3.88
N VAL A 57 21.07 -1.35 -4.36
CA VAL A 57 21.24 -2.76 -3.95
C VAL A 57 21.56 -3.71 -5.12
N GLY A 58 22.00 -3.17 -6.26
CA GLY A 58 22.35 -3.96 -7.44
C GLY A 58 21.15 -4.50 -8.19
N VAL A 59 20.00 -3.79 -8.15
CA VAL A 59 18.81 -4.10 -8.94
C VAL A 59 18.67 -3.07 -10.05
N HIS A 60 18.59 -3.56 -11.30
CA HIS A 60 18.60 -2.77 -12.52
C HIS A 60 17.35 -3.10 -13.35
N PRO A 61 16.27 -2.29 -13.29
CA PRO A 61 15.13 -2.44 -14.17
C PRO A 61 15.57 -2.37 -15.64
N TRP A 62 15.07 -3.29 -16.47
CA TRP A 62 15.56 -3.45 -17.85
C TRP A 62 14.45 -3.21 -18.86
N ASP A 63 13.45 -4.08 -18.87
CA ASP A 63 12.32 -4.01 -19.81
C ASP A 63 11.01 -3.74 -19.06
N ALA A 64 10.13 -2.95 -19.67
CA ALA A 64 8.75 -2.79 -19.20
C ALA A 64 7.82 -2.42 -20.35
N LYS A 65 6.71 -3.14 -20.46
CA LYS A 65 5.59 -2.74 -21.32
C LYS A 65 4.75 -1.68 -20.62
N SER A 66 4.21 -0.74 -21.40
CA SER A 66 3.35 0.35 -20.92
C SER A 66 2.06 -0.13 -20.26
N ASP A 67 1.57 -1.33 -20.62
CA ASP A 67 0.38 -1.95 -20.03
C ASP A 67 0.70 -2.90 -18.84
N TYR A 68 1.96 -2.94 -18.41
CA TYR A 68 2.51 -3.85 -17.39
C TYR A 68 2.25 -5.35 -17.62
N SER A 69 1.94 -5.76 -18.86
CA SER A 69 1.82 -7.19 -19.19
C SER A 69 3.15 -7.93 -19.11
N PHE A 70 4.27 -7.21 -19.21
CA PHE A 70 5.61 -7.73 -19.03
C PHE A 70 6.54 -6.67 -18.46
N TYR A 71 7.37 -7.05 -17.50
CA TYR A 71 8.51 -6.25 -17.08
C TYR A 71 9.58 -7.12 -16.40
N SER A 72 10.82 -6.64 -16.36
CA SER A 72 11.97 -7.37 -15.84
C SER A 72 12.98 -6.46 -15.14
N TYR A 73 13.80 -7.06 -14.29
CA TYR A 73 15.00 -6.43 -13.76
C TYR A 73 16.12 -7.47 -13.67
N ARG A 74 17.36 -6.96 -13.78
CA ARG A 74 18.56 -7.71 -13.43
C ARG A 74 18.93 -7.46 -11.97
N GLN A 75 19.40 -8.49 -11.28
CA GLN A 75 19.96 -8.38 -9.95
C GLN A 75 21.39 -8.95 -9.91
N ASP A 76 22.32 -8.13 -9.44
CA ASP A 76 23.72 -8.51 -9.19
C ASP A 76 23.78 -9.38 -7.93
N LEU A 77 24.23 -10.64 -8.07
CA LEU A 77 24.46 -11.54 -6.92
C LEU A 77 25.94 -11.51 -6.52
N GLU A 78 26.82 -11.38 -7.51
CA GLU A 78 28.22 -11.01 -7.36
C GLU A 78 28.57 -9.86 -8.33
N TRP A 79 29.60 -9.09 -7.98
CA TRP A 79 30.08 -7.96 -8.78
C TRP A 79 30.53 -8.36 -10.19
N LYS A 80 30.43 -7.41 -11.15
CA LYS A 80 30.94 -7.53 -12.53
C LYS A 80 30.40 -8.72 -13.33
N ASP A 81 29.10 -8.98 -13.22
CA ASP A 81 28.42 -10.05 -13.98
C ASP A 81 29.02 -11.46 -13.75
N VAL A 82 29.77 -11.67 -12.65
CA VAL A 82 30.32 -12.99 -12.29
C VAL A 82 29.19 -13.95 -11.94
N ILE A 83 28.24 -13.48 -11.14
CA ILE A 83 26.96 -14.15 -10.91
C ILE A 83 25.88 -13.08 -10.87
N TYR A 84 24.85 -13.21 -11.68
CA TYR A 84 23.70 -12.32 -11.68
C TYR A 84 22.44 -13.11 -11.96
N SER A 85 21.29 -12.44 -11.85
CA SER A 85 20.01 -13.04 -12.19
C SER A 85 19.12 -12.07 -12.94
N ASP A 86 18.30 -12.60 -13.84
CA ASP A 86 17.25 -11.85 -14.51
C ASP A 86 15.90 -12.34 -13.97
N VAL A 87 15.16 -11.43 -13.35
CA VAL A 87 13.82 -11.68 -12.81
C VAL A 87 12.82 -10.98 -13.72
N SER A 88 11.79 -11.70 -14.14
CA SER A 88 10.72 -11.15 -14.98
C SER A 88 9.33 -11.55 -14.52
N PHE A 89 8.37 -10.69 -14.84
CA PHE A 89 6.97 -10.82 -14.49
C PHE A 89 6.16 -10.76 -15.77
N THR A 90 5.41 -11.82 -16.07
CA THR A 90 4.55 -11.91 -17.25
C THR A 90 3.10 -12.10 -16.81
N ARG A 91 2.20 -11.22 -17.24
CA ARG A 91 0.76 -11.36 -16.96
C ARG A 91 0.24 -12.61 -17.66
N LEU A 92 -0.34 -13.54 -16.89
CA LEU A 92 -1.02 -14.73 -17.42
C LEU A 92 -2.52 -14.47 -17.58
N SER A 93 -3.11 -13.77 -16.62
CA SER A 93 -4.51 -13.32 -16.63
C SER A 93 -4.66 -12.06 -15.78
N ASP A 94 -5.88 -11.53 -15.64
CA ASP A 94 -6.17 -10.42 -14.70
C ASP A 94 -5.94 -10.79 -13.24
N GLU A 95 -5.85 -12.09 -12.94
CA GLU A 95 -5.77 -12.64 -11.61
C GLU A 95 -4.46 -13.38 -11.34
N SER A 96 -3.60 -13.58 -12.34
CA SER A 96 -2.35 -14.34 -12.19
C SER A 96 -1.16 -13.79 -12.99
N VAL A 97 0.03 -13.93 -12.41
CA VAL A 97 1.31 -13.49 -12.96
C VAL A 97 2.32 -14.63 -12.85
N LEU A 98 3.05 -14.85 -13.94
CA LEU A 98 4.25 -15.69 -13.99
C LEU A 98 5.44 -14.89 -13.48
N VAL A 99 6.19 -15.47 -12.56
CA VAL A 99 7.48 -15.00 -12.10
C VAL A 99 8.54 -15.97 -12.63
N ARG A 100 9.46 -15.49 -13.46
CA ARG A 100 10.60 -16.26 -13.97
C ARG A 100 11.87 -15.66 -13.39
N THR A 101 12.70 -16.51 -12.78
CA THR A 101 14.00 -16.12 -12.22
C THR A 101 15.08 -16.99 -12.86
N GLU A 102 15.94 -16.39 -13.68
CA GLU A 102 17.09 -17.08 -14.27
C GLU A 102 18.37 -16.58 -13.62
N ILE A 103 19.18 -17.51 -13.09
CA ILE A 103 20.44 -17.22 -12.43
C ILE A 103 21.57 -17.66 -13.35
N PHE A 104 22.51 -16.76 -13.63
CA PHE A 104 23.66 -16.99 -14.49
C PHE A 104 24.93 -17.13 -13.64
N ASN A 105 25.65 -18.23 -13.82
CA ASN A 105 26.94 -18.48 -13.20
C ASN A 105 28.06 -18.34 -14.24
N ASN A 106 28.69 -17.17 -14.31
CA ASN A 106 29.87 -16.93 -15.14
C ASN A 106 31.18 -17.15 -14.38
N SER A 107 31.11 -17.67 -13.14
CA SER A 107 32.30 -18.01 -12.36
C SER A 107 32.92 -19.33 -12.83
N GLU A 108 34.14 -19.60 -12.36
CA GLU A 108 34.89 -20.83 -12.66
C GLU A 108 34.48 -22.02 -11.77
N LEU A 109 33.58 -21.80 -10.80
CA LEU A 109 33.17 -22.80 -9.81
C LEU A 109 31.67 -23.08 -9.93
N MET A 110 31.30 -24.32 -9.61
CA MET A 110 29.89 -24.65 -9.41
C MET A 110 29.35 -23.85 -8.22
N GLN A 111 28.19 -23.23 -8.40
CA GLN A 111 27.54 -22.41 -7.39
C GLN A 111 26.29 -23.09 -6.88
N ASN A 112 26.07 -23.03 -5.57
CA ASN A 112 24.78 -23.39 -4.97
C ASN A 112 23.97 -22.10 -4.80
N CYS A 113 22.78 -22.04 -5.38
CA CYS A 113 21.91 -20.89 -5.33
C CYS A 113 20.53 -21.24 -4.74
N LEU A 114 19.75 -20.22 -4.47
CA LEU A 114 18.37 -20.33 -4.02
C LEU A 114 17.54 -19.14 -4.51
N VAL A 115 16.22 -19.28 -4.46
CA VAL A 115 15.26 -18.22 -4.76
C VAL A 115 14.29 -18.06 -3.60
N ASN A 116 14.26 -16.86 -3.03
CA ASN A 116 13.30 -16.48 -2.02
C ASN A 116 12.10 -15.80 -2.66
N TYR A 117 10.90 -16.29 -2.36
CA TYR A 117 9.65 -15.60 -2.66
C TYR A 117 9.09 -15.05 -1.34
N PHE A 118 9.19 -13.73 -1.12
CA PHE A 118 8.61 -13.08 0.06
C PHE A 118 7.24 -12.50 -0.28
N SER A 119 6.22 -12.97 0.43
CA SER A 119 4.82 -12.58 0.27
C SER A 119 4.36 -11.78 1.48
N SER A 120 3.76 -10.61 1.27
CA SER A 120 3.28 -9.77 2.37
C SER A 120 2.10 -8.89 1.98
N ILE A 121 1.16 -8.70 2.91
CA ILE A 121 0.16 -7.65 2.82
C ILE A 121 0.72 -6.34 3.40
N GLN A 122 0.42 -5.24 2.73
CA GLN A 122 0.84 -3.90 3.07
C GLN A 122 -0.42 -3.05 3.20
N PHE A 123 -0.73 -2.69 4.44
CA PHE A 123 -1.78 -1.73 4.75
C PHE A 123 -1.23 -0.30 4.59
N PRO A 124 -2.08 0.67 4.20
CA PRO A 124 -1.69 2.08 4.21
C PRO A 124 -1.19 2.54 5.59
N PHE A 125 -1.86 2.06 6.65
CA PHE A 125 -1.52 2.33 8.04
C PHE A 125 -1.69 1.08 8.93
N PRO A 126 -1.00 0.99 10.08
CA PRO A 126 -1.12 -0.15 11.00
C PRO A 126 -2.49 -0.30 11.68
N THR A 127 -3.30 0.74 11.69
CA THR A 127 -4.61 0.78 12.34
C THR A 127 -5.66 1.19 11.31
N SER A 128 -6.85 0.59 11.38
CA SER A 128 -8.06 0.99 10.64
C SER A 128 -9.17 1.41 11.60
N TYR A 129 -10.22 2.05 11.09
CA TYR A 129 -11.37 2.47 11.90
C TYR A 129 -12.67 1.85 11.40
N LYS A 130 -13.43 1.27 12.33
CA LYS A 130 -14.82 0.86 12.09
C LYS A 130 -15.77 1.88 12.68
N ILE A 131 -16.66 2.38 11.83
CA ILE A 131 -17.73 3.30 12.21
C ILE A 131 -19.04 2.52 12.27
N SER A 132 -19.67 2.51 13.44
CA SER A 132 -21.06 2.08 13.60
C SER A 132 -21.96 3.31 13.55
N LEU A 133 -23.07 3.23 12.81
CA LEU A 133 -24.03 4.31 12.67
C LEU A 133 -25.45 3.80 12.98
N PRO A 134 -26.37 4.66 13.44
CA PRO A 134 -27.80 4.34 13.48
C PRO A 134 -28.34 3.94 12.11
N ASN A 135 -29.37 3.08 12.08
CA ASN A 135 -30.00 2.62 10.84
C ASN A 135 -30.49 3.76 9.94
N LYS A 136 -30.96 4.86 10.55
CA LYS A 136 -31.40 6.08 9.89
C LYS A 136 -30.35 7.15 10.11
N SER A 137 -29.36 7.20 9.23
CA SER A 137 -28.29 8.18 9.29
C SER A 137 -27.70 8.47 7.92
N ILE A 138 -26.94 9.56 7.83
CA ILE A 138 -26.16 9.93 6.66
C ILE A 138 -24.75 10.22 7.13
N LYS A 139 -23.74 9.57 6.55
CA LYS A 139 -22.32 9.83 6.82
C LYS A 139 -21.65 10.34 5.55
N PHE A 140 -20.81 11.35 5.69
CA PHE A 140 -20.00 11.92 4.63
C PHE A 140 -18.64 12.33 5.19
N ASP A 141 -17.60 12.19 4.37
CA ASP A 141 -16.23 12.54 4.76
C ASP A 141 -16.06 14.07 4.72
N ALA A 142 -15.18 14.62 5.53
CA ALA A 142 -14.95 16.07 5.52
C ALA A 142 -14.40 16.59 4.18
N LEU A 143 -13.85 15.70 3.36
CA LEU A 143 -13.37 16.02 2.01
C LEU A 143 -14.48 15.99 0.94
N ASP A 144 -15.71 15.58 1.28
CA ASP A 144 -16.85 15.55 0.36
C ASP A 144 -17.50 16.96 0.17
N TYR A 145 -16.75 18.04 0.39
CA TYR A 145 -17.25 19.40 0.24
C TYR A 145 -17.57 19.72 -1.24
N SER A 146 -18.60 20.53 -1.47
CA SER A 146 -18.93 21.08 -2.79
C SER A 146 -18.20 22.41 -3.06
N GLU A 147 -17.94 23.18 -2.00
CA GLU A 147 -17.20 24.44 -2.05
C GLU A 147 -16.30 24.55 -0.82
N PHE A 148 -15.03 24.90 -1.04
CA PHE A 148 -14.10 25.23 0.05
C PHE A 148 -13.28 26.47 -0.29
N THR A 149 -13.45 27.51 0.53
CA THR A 149 -12.89 28.84 0.32
C THR A 149 -12.23 29.35 1.60
N TYR A 150 -10.93 29.61 1.55
CA TYR A 150 -10.22 30.34 2.60
C TYR A 150 -10.57 31.83 2.54
N LYS A 151 -10.53 32.51 3.69
CA LYS A 151 -10.69 33.96 3.75
C LYS A 151 -9.58 34.68 2.96
N THR A 152 -8.35 34.23 3.13
CA THR A 152 -7.17 34.70 2.38
C THR A 152 -6.83 33.65 1.33
N SER A 153 -7.00 34.01 0.05
CA SER A 153 -6.68 33.09 -1.06
C SER A 153 -5.19 32.78 -1.12
N ARG A 154 -4.86 31.54 -1.47
CA ARG A 154 -3.50 31.01 -1.54
C ARG A 154 -3.12 30.70 -2.98
N PRO A 155 -1.84 30.84 -3.35
CA PRO A 155 -1.38 30.61 -4.72
C PRO A 155 -1.72 29.22 -5.28
N TRP A 156 -1.80 28.20 -4.42
CA TRP A 156 -2.04 26.80 -4.77
C TRP A 156 -3.48 26.32 -4.51
N ASP A 157 -4.44 27.22 -4.25
CA ASP A 157 -5.84 26.83 -4.00
C ASP A 157 -6.47 26.01 -5.15
N ASN A 158 -5.96 26.15 -6.37
CA ASN A 158 -6.41 25.40 -7.55
C ASN A 158 -5.34 24.47 -8.14
N GLU A 159 -4.16 24.40 -7.51
CA GLU A 159 -3.00 23.60 -7.94
C GLU A 159 -2.37 22.92 -6.71
N THR A 160 -3.16 22.09 -6.06
CA THR A 160 -2.78 21.36 -4.85
C THR A 160 -1.69 20.32 -5.15
N MET A 161 -0.76 20.16 -4.21
CA MET A 161 0.33 19.19 -4.32
C MET A 161 -0.20 17.76 -4.40
N ASP A 162 0.53 16.89 -5.10
CA ASP A 162 0.25 15.46 -5.24
C ASP A 162 -1.18 15.11 -5.69
N ALA A 163 -1.82 16.03 -6.43
CA ALA A 163 -3.21 15.91 -6.90
C ALA A 163 -4.24 15.67 -5.78
N MET A 164 -3.93 16.11 -4.55
CA MET A 164 -4.86 16.05 -3.41
C MET A 164 -5.98 17.07 -3.54
N HIS A 165 -7.08 16.89 -2.82
CA HIS A 165 -8.09 17.94 -2.64
C HIS A 165 -7.53 19.12 -1.84
N LYS A 166 -8.12 20.31 -2.00
CA LYS A 166 -7.76 21.48 -1.17
C LYS A 166 -8.00 21.16 0.30
N GLY A 167 -6.98 21.37 1.13
CA GLY A 167 -7.02 21.07 2.57
C GLY A 167 -6.98 19.58 2.91
N GLU A 168 -6.73 18.69 1.95
CA GLU A 168 -6.51 17.26 2.26
C GLU A 168 -5.11 17.05 2.85
N PHE A 169 -5.06 16.25 3.91
CA PHE A 169 -3.81 15.74 4.47
C PHE A 169 -3.98 14.27 4.90
N PHE A 170 -2.87 13.57 5.10
CA PHE A 170 -2.85 12.19 5.61
C PHE A 170 -2.62 12.14 7.13
N ASP A 171 -3.38 11.31 7.83
CA ASP A 171 -3.18 11.03 9.26
C ASP A 171 -3.86 9.71 9.66
N ASP A 172 -3.13 8.86 10.37
CA ASP A 172 -3.55 7.52 10.75
C ASP A 172 -4.63 7.49 11.85
N ARG A 173 -5.00 8.63 12.44
CA ARG A 173 -6.08 8.74 13.45
C ARG A 173 -7.46 9.03 12.85
N PHE A 174 -7.47 9.42 11.57
CA PHE A 174 -8.67 9.79 10.82
C PHE A 174 -9.28 8.53 10.18
N THR A 175 -10.60 8.48 10.06
CA THR A 175 -11.27 7.21 9.70
C THR A 175 -11.00 6.74 8.28
N SER A 176 -10.74 7.66 7.36
CA SER A 176 -10.32 7.38 5.97
C SER A 176 -8.81 7.59 5.76
N HIS A 177 -8.05 7.72 6.84
CA HIS A 177 -6.64 8.15 6.88
C HIS A 177 -6.37 9.54 6.28
N ARG A 178 -7.43 10.32 6.14
CA ARG A 178 -7.43 11.63 5.53
C ARG A 178 -8.35 12.56 6.27
N GLY A 179 -7.94 13.82 6.38
CA GLY A 179 -8.75 14.87 6.99
C GLY A 179 -8.77 16.13 6.14
N LEU A 180 -9.72 17.00 6.47
CA LEU A 180 -9.80 18.36 5.96
C LEU A 180 -9.16 19.31 6.97
N GLY A 181 -8.12 20.04 6.58
CA GLY A 181 -7.43 21.01 7.41
C GLY A 181 -6.09 21.43 6.81
N ASP A 182 -5.27 22.11 7.61
CA ASP A 182 -3.98 22.63 7.15
C ASP A 182 -2.85 22.14 8.03
N ARG A 183 -1.96 21.35 7.43
CA ARG A 183 -0.71 20.92 8.04
C ARG A 183 0.46 21.51 7.26
N ASP A 184 1.43 22.00 8.00
CA ASP A 184 2.69 22.47 7.47
C ASP A 184 3.78 21.50 7.93
N ASP A 185 3.99 20.45 7.15
CA ASP A 185 5.01 19.43 7.33
C ASP A 185 6.20 19.63 6.36
N ASN A 186 6.18 20.71 5.57
CA ASN A 186 7.14 20.94 4.52
C ASN A 186 8.43 21.60 5.05
N ARG A 187 9.57 20.94 4.87
CA ARG A 187 10.90 21.45 5.30
C ARG A 187 11.36 22.68 4.52
N TYR A 188 10.68 23.02 3.43
CA TYR A 188 10.95 24.17 2.58
C TYR A 188 9.85 25.21 2.82
N ILE A 189 10.07 26.07 3.81
CA ILE A 189 9.06 27.01 4.32
C ILE A 189 8.65 28.00 3.22
N LEU A 190 7.44 27.81 2.70
CA LEU A 190 6.66 28.83 1.99
C LEU A 190 6.14 29.89 2.99
N PRO A 191 5.57 31.02 2.54
CA PRO A 191 4.89 31.96 3.44
C PRO A 191 3.88 31.21 4.32
N LYS A 192 3.94 31.41 5.64
CA LYS A 192 2.99 30.78 6.57
C LYS A 192 1.61 31.42 6.39
N TYR A 193 0.68 30.66 5.82
CA TYR A 193 -0.74 31.04 5.76
C TYR A 193 -1.47 30.56 7.03
N PRO A 194 -2.51 31.28 7.49
CA PRO A 194 -3.35 30.83 8.59
C PRO A 194 -4.03 29.50 8.26
N ARG A 195 -4.14 28.62 9.25
CA ARG A 195 -4.82 27.32 9.10
C ARG A 195 -6.33 27.52 9.04
N LEU A 196 -7.04 26.57 8.44
CA LEU A 196 -8.51 26.49 8.48
C LEU A 196 -9.03 26.75 9.90
N GLY A 197 -9.86 27.77 10.08
CA GLY A 197 -10.44 28.12 11.38
C GLY A 197 -9.73 29.27 12.12
N GLU A 198 -8.51 29.62 11.71
CA GLU A 198 -7.76 30.74 12.30
C GLU A 198 -8.18 32.09 11.72
N GLU A 199 -8.76 32.11 10.52
CA GLU A 199 -9.31 33.32 9.92
C GLU A 199 -10.84 33.31 9.91
N LYS A 200 -11.43 34.42 10.36
CA LYS A 200 -12.88 34.61 10.28
C LYS A 200 -13.31 34.70 8.82
N GLY A 201 -14.23 33.82 8.43
CA GLY A 201 -14.78 33.76 7.08
C GLY A 201 -14.25 32.62 6.20
N ASP A 202 -13.34 31.77 6.69
CA ASP A 202 -13.10 30.47 6.02
C ASP A 202 -14.43 29.73 5.93
N LYS A 203 -14.78 29.23 4.74
CA LYS A 203 -16.10 28.70 4.43
C LYS A 203 -16.00 27.34 3.76
N ILE A 204 -16.74 26.39 4.29
CA ILE A 204 -16.92 25.05 3.72
C ILE A 204 -18.42 24.82 3.48
N VAL A 205 -18.77 24.31 2.31
CA VAL A 205 -20.14 23.94 1.94
C VAL A 205 -20.17 22.47 1.55
N TYR A 206 -21.19 21.76 2.03
CA TYR A 206 -21.50 20.40 1.63
C TYR A 206 -22.91 20.34 1.06
N GLU A 207 -23.07 19.72 -0.11
CA GLU A 207 -24.37 19.39 -0.69
C GLU A 207 -24.66 17.91 -0.43
N ILE A 208 -25.59 17.63 0.48
CA ILE A 208 -25.82 16.29 1.01
C ILE A 208 -27.13 15.76 0.44
N ARG A 209 -27.04 14.65 -0.30
CA ARG A 209 -28.23 13.92 -0.76
C ARG A 209 -28.87 13.19 0.42
N ASN A 210 -30.01 13.67 0.88
CA ASN A 210 -30.71 13.08 2.02
C ASN A 210 -31.99 12.34 1.58
N ASN A 211 -32.01 11.03 1.86
CA ASN A 211 -33.13 10.14 1.54
C ASN A 211 -34.12 9.93 2.70
N TYR A 212 -33.90 10.59 3.85
CA TYR A 212 -34.65 10.43 5.09
C TYR A 212 -35.27 11.76 5.55
N SER A 213 -36.36 11.72 6.30
CA SER A 213 -36.86 12.89 7.04
C SER A 213 -36.55 12.70 8.52
N PHE A 214 -35.88 13.63 9.18
CA PHE A 214 -35.56 13.62 10.61
C PHE A 214 -36.46 14.59 11.38
N SER A 215 -37.07 14.13 12.47
CA SER A 215 -37.96 14.96 13.29
C SER A 215 -37.19 15.96 14.17
N ASP A 216 -36.10 15.50 14.79
CA ASP A 216 -35.19 16.32 15.57
C ASP A 216 -33.77 15.80 15.32
N ALA A 217 -33.15 16.25 14.23
CA ALA A 217 -31.83 15.80 13.83
C ALA A 217 -30.70 16.50 14.59
N ALA A 218 -29.60 15.78 14.72
CA ALA A 218 -28.33 16.29 15.19
C ALA A 218 -27.24 15.99 14.16
N LEU A 219 -26.29 16.93 14.05
CA LEU A 219 -25.05 16.78 13.32
C LEU A 219 -23.96 16.35 14.30
N TYR A 220 -23.50 15.11 14.16
CA TYR A 220 -22.30 14.60 14.80
C TYR A 220 -21.07 15.00 13.98
N ILE A 221 -20.04 15.49 14.67
CA ILE A 221 -18.79 15.96 14.06
C ILE A 221 -17.62 15.33 14.80
N ARG A 222 -16.78 14.60 14.08
CA ARG A 222 -15.48 14.13 14.57
C ARG A 222 -14.37 15.02 14.02
N TYR A 223 -13.55 15.57 14.91
CA TYR A 223 -12.59 16.63 14.58
C TYR A 223 -11.35 16.57 15.47
N ARG A 224 -10.41 17.47 15.22
CA ARG A 224 -9.26 17.76 16.07
C ARG A 224 -8.95 19.26 16.00
N THR A 225 -8.49 19.86 17.09
CA THR A 225 -7.97 21.23 17.04
C THR A 225 -6.49 21.22 16.65
N ALA A 226 -6.08 22.16 15.80
CA ALA A 226 -4.70 22.20 15.30
C ALA A 226 -3.68 22.58 16.39
N GLU A 227 -4.17 23.13 17.50
CA GLU A 227 -3.44 23.52 18.71
C GLU A 227 -4.30 23.18 19.95
N ASP A 228 -3.74 23.29 21.17
CA ASP A 228 -4.51 23.19 22.41
C ASP A 228 -5.34 24.46 22.66
N LYS A 229 -6.26 24.74 21.74
CA LYS A 229 -7.10 25.93 21.72
C LYS A 229 -8.43 25.58 21.09
N ALA A 230 -9.52 25.96 21.76
CA ALA A 230 -10.86 25.85 21.20
C ALA A 230 -10.99 26.70 19.93
N SER A 231 -11.85 26.26 19.02
CA SER A 231 -12.22 26.99 17.81
C SER A 231 -13.72 27.22 17.78
N SER A 232 -14.20 28.11 16.91
CA SER A 232 -15.62 28.27 16.70
C SER A 232 -15.96 28.55 15.24
N PHE A 233 -17.11 27.99 14.84
CA PHE A 233 -17.69 28.14 13.51
C PHE A 233 -19.17 28.45 13.66
N THR A 234 -19.76 29.12 12.67
CA THR A 234 -21.20 29.02 12.48
C THR A 234 -21.53 27.76 11.69
N VAL A 235 -22.48 26.98 12.18
CA VAL A 235 -23.10 25.84 11.50
C VAL A 235 -24.48 26.29 11.03
N ASN A 236 -24.67 26.47 9.73
CA ASN A 236 -25.89 27.05 9.15
C ASN A 236 -26.33 28.35 9.86
N GLY A 237 -25.36 29.24 10.13
CA GLY A 237 -25.58 30.53 10.77
C GLY A 237 -25.69 30.53 12.30
N LYS A 238 -25.67 29.37 12.97
CA LYS A 238 -25.66 29.27 14.43
C LYS A 238 -24.25 29.02 14.94
N ARG A 239 -23.77 29.83 15.89
CA ARG A 239 -22.44 29.67 16.48
C ARG A 239 -22.32 28.34 17.25
N VAL A 240 -21.25 27.61 16.99
CA VAL A 240 -20.85 26.37 17.64
C VAL A 240 -19.41 26.51 18.10
N ILE A 241 -19.14 26.11 19.34
CA ILE A 241 -17.79 26.06 19.92
C ILE A 241 -17.31 24.63 19.85
N PHE A 242 -16.11 24.44 19.33
CA PHE A 242 -15.37 23.19 19.31
C PHE A 242 -14.36 23.24 20.46
N PRO A 243 -14.58 22.49 21.56
CA PRO A 243 -13.58 22.36 22.62
C PRO A 243 -12.22 21.92 22.07
N SER A 244 -11.15 22.37 22.74
CA SER A 244 -9.80 21.89 22.43
C SER A 244 -9.73 20.37 22.50
N ALA A 245 -9.17 19.76 21.46
CA ALA A 245 -8.98 18.32 21.36
C ALA A 245 -7.66 18.06 20.64
N GLU A 246 -6.62 17.73 21.42
CA GLU A 246 -5.29 17.38 20.90
C GLU A 246 -5.30 16.01 20.18
N ASN A 247 -6.18 15.11 20.63
CA ASN A 247 -6.55 13.87 19.95
C ASN A 247 -7.87 14.05 19.20
N MET A 248 -8.51 12.97 18.76
CA MET A 248 -9.82 13.06 18.12
C MET A 248 -10.90 13.47 19.15
N GLY A 249 -11.53 14.61 18.90
CA GLY A 249 -12.69 15.11 19.61
C GLY A 249 -13.99 14.82 18.85
N GLU A 250 -15.09 14.84 19.58
CA GLU A 250 -16.43 14.58 19.07
C GLU A 250 -17.40 15.59 19.67
N ILE A 251 -18.19 16.26 18.83
CA ILE A 251 -19.29 17.12 19.29
C ILE A 251 -20.57 16.81 18.52
N THR A 252 -21.68 17.23 19.12
CA THR A 252 -23.01 17.09 18.54
C THR A 252 -23.71 18.44 18.52
N VAL A 253 -24.22 18.82 17.35
CA VAL A 253 -24.90 20.09 17.13
C VAL A 253 -26.36 19.81 16.75
N PRO A 254 -27.35 20.26 17.54
CA PRO A 254 -28.75 20.15 17.15
C PRO A 254 -29.03 20.97 15.89
N ILE A 255 -29.51 20.31 14.82
CA ILE A 255 -29.88 20.96 13.56
C ILE A 255 -31.40 20.98 13.33
N GLY A 256 -32.18 20.30 14.19
CA GLY A 256 -33.64 20.35 14.20
C GLY A 256 -34.25 19.48 13.11
N ASN A 257 -35.46 19.83 12.66
CA ASN A 257 -36.13 19.08 11.61
C ASN A 257 -35.37 19.19 10.27
N VAL A 258 -35.14 18.05 9.63
CA VAL A 258 -34.49 17.95 8.32
C VAL A 258 -35.36 17.07 7.43
N ASP A 259 -36.02 17.66 6.45
CA ASP A 259 -36.87 16.93 5.52
C ASP A 259 -36.06 16.12 4.49
N LYS A 260 -36.69 15.09 3.95
CA LYS A 260 -36.17 14.35 2.80
C LYS A 260 -36.00 15.29 1.61
N GLY A 261 -34.84 15.24 0.96
CA GLY A 261 -34.43 16.15 -0.09
C GLY A 261 -32.99 16.59 0.14
N ASP A 262 -32.38 17.30 -0.82
CA ASP A 262 -31.01 17.77 -0.66
C ASP A 262 -30.90 18.73 0.54
N TYR A 263 -29.82 18.57 1.31
CA TYR A 263 -29.53 19.37 2.50
C TYR A 263 -28.17 20.04 2.34
N THR A 264 -28.13 21.36 2.47
CA THR A 264 -26.89 22.13 2.43
C THR A 264 -26.38 22.39 3.84
N LEU A 265 -25.15 21.95 4.12
CA LEU A 265 -24.42 22.26 5.34
C LEU A 265 -23.36 23.32 5.04
N VAL A 266 -23.40 24.43 5.76
CA VAL A 266 -22.43 25.52 5.65
C VAL A 266 -21.72 25.72 6.99
N LEU A 267 -20.40 25.59 6.96
CA LEU A 267 -19.50 25.91 8.06
C LEU A 267 -18.78 27.22 7.72
N VAL A 268 -18.80 28.19 8.62
CA VAL A 268 -18.03 29.45 8.49
C VAL A 268 -17.23 29.69 9.75
N SER A 269 -15.92 29.78 9.62
CA SER A 269 -14.99 30.06 10.73
C SER A 269 -15.27 31.42 11.36
N GLU A 270 -15.22 31.50 12.68
CA GLU A 270 -15.21 32.75 13.45
C GLU A 270 -13.77 33.25 13.73
N GLY A 271 -12.74 32.53 13.29
CA GLY A 271 -11.33 32.93 13.40
C GLY A 271 -10.70 32.71 14.78
N GLU A 272 -11.27 31.82 15.59
CA GLU A 272 -10.85 31.63 16.98
C GLU A 272 -9.76 30.55 17.15
N GLY A 273 -9.55 29.64 16.18
CA GLY A 273 -8.49 28.64 16.26
C GLY A 273 -8.49 27.62 15.11
N GLY A 274 -7.33 27.03 14.82
CA GLY A 274 -7.15 26.06 13.75
C GLY A 274 -7.93 24.75 13.99
N MET A 275 -8.46 24.18 12.91
CA MET A 275 -9.38 23.05 12.93
C MET A 275 -9.03 22.01 11.87
N GLU A 276 -9.20 20.75 12.23
CA GLU A 276 -9.12 19.61 11.32
C GLU A 276 -10.38 18.75 11.46
N PHE A 277 -11.04 18.44 10.35
CA PHE A 277 -12.27 17.65 10.32
C PHE A 277 -12.03 16.27 9.70
N ASP A 278 -12.61 15.24 10.32
CA ASP A 278 -12.53 13.85 9.83
C ASP A 278 -13.78 13.49 9.03
N PHE A 279 -14.92 13.38 9.72
CA PHE A 279 -16.19 13.09 9.08
C PHE A 279 -17.37 13.69 9.86
N PHE A 280 -18.50 13.72 9.18
CA PHE A 280 -19.77 14.20 9.70
C PHE A 280 -20.83 13.09 9.61
N ALA A 281 -21.78 13.10 10.54
CA ALA A 281 -22.97 12.27 10.44
C ALA A 281 -24.24 13.01 10.87
N ILE A 282 -25.34 12.78 10.16
CA ILE A 282 -26.67 13.28 10.50
C ILE A 282 -27.54 12.10 10.93
N CYS A 283 -28.14 12.18 12.11
CA CYS A 283 -29.12 11.22 12.61
C CYS A 283 -30.17 11.90 13.51
N GLU A 284 -31.16 11.17 14.02
CA GLU A 284 -32.01 11.68 15.10
C GLU A 284 -31.15 11.96 16.34
N LYS A 285 -31.49 13.02 17.07
CA LYS A 285 -30.72 13.52 18.20
C LYS A 285 -30.60 12.51 19.35
N ASP A 286 -31.63 11.70 19.58
CA ASP A 286 -31.65 10.64 20.60
C ASP A 286 -30.89 9.38 20.18
N GLU A 287 -30.45 9.29 18.93
CA GLU A 287 -29.73 8.15 18.37
C GLU A 287 -28.21 8.39 18.25
N VAL A 288 -27.73 9.60 18.57
CA VAL A 288 -26.32 10.00 18.42
C VAL A 288 -25.37 9.08 19.18
N ASP A 289 -25.76 8.60 20.37
CA ASP A 289 -24.95 7.69 21.20
C ASP A 289 -24.70 6.32 20.54
N LYS A 290 -25.39 6.00 19.43
CA LYS A 290 -25.13 4.79 18.63
C LYS A 290 -24.06 4.99 17.57
N ILE A 291 -23.59 6.23 17.36
CA ILE A 291 -22.41 6.51 16.54
C ILE A 291 -21.18 6.13 17.35
N ILE A 292 -20.46 5.11 16.89
CA ILE A 292 -19.31 4.58 17.61
C ILE A 292 -18.15 4.42 16.63
N VAL A 293 -17.01 5.04 16.94
CA VAL A 293 -15.77 4.93 16.17
C VAL A 293 -14.79 4.06 16.94
N LYS A 294 -14.41 2.92 16.38
CA LYS A 294 -13.47 1.97 16.99
C LYS A 294 -12.23 1.79 16.13
N ALA A 295 -11.07 2.05 16.72
CA ALA A 295 -9.80 1.65 16.16
C ALA A 295 -9.68 0.12 16.16
N LYS A 296 -9.14 -0.45 15.08
CA LYS A 296 -8.80 -1.87 14.92
C LYS A 296 -7.37 -1.94 14.38
N LYS A 297 -6.46 -2.57 15.12
CA LYS A 297 -5.12 -2.86 14.59
C LYS A 297 -5.26 -3.83 13.42
N ASN A 298 -4.64 -3.51 12.30
CA ASN A 298 -4.65 -4.36 11.12
C ASN A 298 -3.81 -5.62 11.38
N ASN A 299 -4.32 -6.76 10.92
CA ASN A 299 -3.66 -8.04 11.11
C ASN A 299 -2.81 -8.38 9.89
N PHE A 300 -1.49 -8.37 10.08
CA PHE A 300 -0.52 -8.65 9.02
C PHE A 300 -0.22 -10.14 8.86
N VAL A 301 -0.62 -10.99 9.80
CA VAL A 301 -0.27 -12.42 9.78
C VAL A 301 -1.32 -13.20 8.98
N PRO A 302 -0.95 -13.89 7.90
CA PRO A 302 -1.88 -14.70 7.13
C PRO A 302 -2.12 -16.09 7.75
N GLU A 303 -3.27 -16.68 7.44
CA GLU A 303 -3.44 -18.13 7.48
C GLU A 303 -2.78 -18.75 6.24
N VAL A 304 -1.84 -19.67 6.44
CA VAL A 304 -1.10 -20.32 5.35
C VAL A 304 -1.46 -21.79 5.24
N LYS A 305 -1.85 -22.23 4.04
CA LYS A 305 -2.07 -23.65 3.70
C LYS A 305 -1.13 -24.07 2.59
N VAL A 306 -0.56 -25.27 2.74
CA VAL A 306 0.41 -25.81 1.79
C VAL A 306 -0.13 -27.12 1.24
N ARG A 307 -0.02 -27.31 -0.07
CA ARG A 307 -0.21 -28.59 -0.74
C ARG A 307 1.06 -28.97 -1.49
N ASP A 308 1.46 -30.22 -1.32
CA ASP A 308 2.47 -30.84 -2.16
C ASP A 308 1.86 -31.13 -3.53
N GLU A 309 2.59 -30.75 -4.57
CA GLU A 309 2.23 -30.99 -5.96
C GLU A 309 3.29 -31.87 -6.59
N ILE A 310 3.02 -32.38 -7.79
CA ILE A 310 4.10 -32.97 -8.60
C ILE A 310 5.05 -31.83 -8.97
N CYS A 311 6.34 -31.95 -8.61
CA CYS A 311 7.35 -30.94 -8.88
C CYS A 311 7.04 -29.62 -8.15
N GLY A 312 7.12 -29.60 -6.83
CA GLY A 312 7.00 -28.41 -5.97
C GLY A 312 5.73 -28.28 -5.13
N LYS A 313 5.36 -27.04 -4.76
CA LYS A 313 4.27 -26.79 -3.80
C LYS A 313 3.33 -25.68 -4.24
N THR A 314 2.08 -25.79 -3.80
CA THR A 314 1.09 -24.70 -3.81
C THR A 314 0.97 -24.13 -2.39
N VAL A 315 1.16 -22.83 -2.23
CA VAL A 315 1.08 -22.09 -0.97
C VAL A 315 -0.07 -21.09 -1.05
N GLU A 316 -1.15 -21.34 -0.32
CA GLU A 316 -2.28 -20.43 -0.17
C GLU A 316 -2.08 -19.53 1.05
N ILE A 317 -2.21 -18.22 0.85
CA ILE A 317 -1.92 -17.16 1.82
C ILE A 317 -3.19 -16.32 1.98
N LYS A 318 -3.92 -16.53 3.06
CA LYS A 318 -5.20 -15.87 3.33
C LYS A 318 -5.05 -14.82 4.43
N TYR A 319 -5.32 -13.56 4.09
CA TYR A 319 -5.37 -12.47 5.06
C TYR A 319 -6.81 -12.22 5.54
N GLU A 320 -6.93 -11.75 6.78
CA GLU A 320 -8.18 -11.24 7.33
C GLU A 320 -8.70 -10.08 6.46
N GLY A 321 -10.02 -10.01 6.24
CA GLY A 321 -10.65 -8.90 5.51
C GLY A 321 -10.43 -8.87 3.98
N VAL A 322 -9.56 -9.71 3.42
CA VAL A 322 -9.37 -9.86 1.96
C VAL A 322 -10.27 -10.99 1.44
N GLU A 323 -10.97 -10.81 0.31
CA GLU A 323 -11.99 -11.76 -0.18
C GLU A 323 -11.41 -13.13 -0.58
N LYS A 324 -10.31 -13.18 -1.34
CA LYS A 324 -9.68 -14.43 -1.82
C LYS A 324 -8.26 -14.58 -1.27
N PRO A 325 -7.73 -15.82 -1.15
CA PRO A 325 -6.33 -16.01 -0.82
C PRO A 325 -5.42 -15.59 -1.99
N PHE A 326 -4.18 -15.24 -1.68
CA PHE A 326 -3.10 -15.23 -2.66
C PHE A 326 -2.52 -16.64 -2.77
N VAL A 327 -2.24 -17.13 -3.97
CA VAL A 327 -1.77 -18.50 -4.17
C VAL A 327 -0.48 -18.48 -4.95
N LEU A 328 0.61 -18.93 -4.33
CA LEU A 328 1.93 -19.08 -4.95
C LEU A 328 2.18 -20.55 -5.27
N ARG A 329 2.43 -20.87 -6.54
CA ARG A 329 2.86 -22.18 -7.02
C ARG A 329 4.31 -22.12 -7.45
N THR A 330 5.20 -22.87 -6.80
CA THR A 330 6.59 -23.11 -7.28
C THR A 330 6.60 -24.31 -8.22
N PHE A 331 7.69 -24.60 -8.93
CA PHE A 331 7.80 -25.80 -9.80
C PHE A 331 9.07 -26.62 -9.49
N ASN A 332 9.43 -26.71 -8.20
CA ASN A 332 10.64 -27.39 -7.74
C ASN A 332 10.40 -28.09 -6.38
N ASP A 333 10.73 -29.38 -6.28
CA ASP A 333 10.49 -30.20 -5.07
C ASP A 333 11.28 -29.71 -3.83
N GLU A 334 12.42 -29.04 -4.03
CA GLU A 334 13.23 -28.41 -2.98
C GLU A 334 12.62 -27.05 -2.57
N THR A 335 11.31 -27.03 -2.33
CA THR A 335 10.57 -25.88 -1.81
C THR A 335 10.30 -26.06 -0.32
N ARG A 336 10.51 -25.02 0.50
CA ARG A 336 10.03 -24.97 1.89
C ARG A 336 9.58 -23.58 2.31
N LEU A 337 9.03 -23.47 3.50
CA LEU A 337 8.46 -22.22 4.01
C LEU A 337 9.23 -21.73 5.24
N ARG A 338 9.38 -20.41 5.33
CA ARG A 338 9.93 -19.68 6.47
C ARG A 338 9.03 -18.48 6.79
N SER A 339 9.21 -17.87 7.95
CA SER A 339 8.43 -16.71 8.38
C SER A 339 9.31 -15.58 8.91
N ILE A 340 8.87 -14.36 8.65
CA ILE A 340 9.55 -13.14 9.09
C ILE A 340 8.48 -12.25 9.75
N PRO A 341 8.41 -12.20 11.09
CA PRO A 341 7.47 -11.37 11.82
C PRO A 341 7.94 -9.90 11.86
N SER A 342 8.22 -9.31 10.70
CA SER A 342 8.57 -7.90 10.51
C SER A 342 8.02 -7.39 9.17
N GLY A 343 7.73 -6.09 9.08
CA GLY A 343 7.40 -5.37 7.85
C GLY A 343 8.60 -4.93 7.00
N CYS A 344 9.83 -5.22 7.46
CA CYS A 344 11.10 -4.81 6.87
C CYS A 344 12.04 -6.01 6.66
N LEU A 345 12.42 -6.30 5.40
CA LEU A 345 13.33 -7.40 5.07
C LEU A 345 14.76 -7.15 5.56
N GLU A 346 15.18 -5.89 5.72
CA GLU A 346 16.50 -5.52 6.26
C GLU A 346 16.65 -5.83 7.77
N ASP A 347 15.57 -6.19 8.45
CA ASP A 347 15.63 -6.70 9.83
C ASP A 347 16.19 -8.11 9.90
N VAL A 348 16.08 -8.88 8.82
CA VAL A 348 16.59 -10.24 8.71
C VAL A 348 18.11 -10.18 8.54
N PRO A 349 18.89 -10.89 9.38
CA PRO A 349 20.32 -11.02 9.15
C PRO A 349 20.59 -11.65 7.78
N THR A 350 21.37 -10.95 6.95
CA THR A 350 21.74 -11.36 5.60
C THR A 350 22.09 -12.85 5.46
N PRO A 351 22.91 -13.48 6.33
CA PRO A 351 23.24 -14.89 6.19
C PRO A 351 22.04 -15.84 6.30
N ARG A 352 20.93 -15.43 6.91
CA ARG A 352 19.70 -16.24 6.99
C ARG A 352 18.96 -16.28 5.66
N ILE A 353 18.99 -15.18 4.90
CA ILE A 353 18.34 -15.08 3.58
C ILE A 353 18.98 -16.05 2.59
N SER A 354 20.32 -16.11 2.58
CA SER A 354 21.14 -16.90 1.67
C SER A 354 21.49 -18.30 2.17
N GLN A 355 20.97 -18.74 3.32
CA GLN A 355 21.29 -20.07 3.87
C GLN A 355 20.20 -21.10 3.56
N PRO A 356 20.50 -22.13 2.75
CA PRO A 356 19.57 -23.21 2.47
C PRO A 356 19.46 -24.25 3.61
N ASP A 357 20.28 -24.22 4.66
CA ASP A 357 20.14 -25.16 5.78
C ASP A 357 18.89 -24.88 6.65
N LYS A 358 18.22 -25.94 7.10
CA LYS A 358 16.99 -25.86 7.92
C LYS A 358 17.23 -25.27 9.31
N SER A 359 18.44 -25.34 9.86
CA SER A 359 18.78 -24.69 11.13
C SER A 359 18.68 -23.17 11.05
N PHE A 360 18.54 -22.60 9.84
CA PHE A 360 18.40 -21.17 9.61
C PHE A 360 16.97 -20.71 9.34
N ASP A 361 15.98 -21.59 9.50
CA ASP A 361 14.57 -21.26 9.24
C ASP A 361 13.97 -20.24 10.21
N ASN A 362 14.57 -20.04 11.40
CA ASN A 362 14.29 -18.87 12.22
C ASN A 362 15.00 -17.64 11.65
N MET A 363 14.31 -16.93 10.76
CA MET A 363 14.87 -15.79 10.01
C MET A 363 15.31 -14.63 10.90
N MET A 364 14.75 -14.47 12.11
CA MET A 364 15.08 -13.35 13.00
C MET A 364 16.23 -13.67 13.97
N GLU A 365 16.68 -14.93 14.03
CA GLU A 365 17.68 -15.35 15.00
C GLU A 365 19.06 -14.79 14.67
N THR A 366 19.64 -14.11 15.65
CA THR A 366 20.98 -13.54 15.57
C THR A 366 22.02 -14.61 15.92
N PHE A 367 23.16 -14.62 15.21
CA PHE A 367 24.11 -15.74 15.26
C PHE A 367 24.70 -16.00 16.66
N SER A 368 24.83 -14.96 17.48
CA SER A 368 25.39 -15.03 18.83
C SER A 368 24.37 -14.82 19.94
N GLY A 369 23.12 -14.48 19.62
CA GLY A 369 22.13 -14.01 20.60
C GLY A 369 22.45 -12.65 21.25
N GLU A 370 23.61 -12.05 20.93
CA GLU A 370 24.07 -10.77 21.49
C GLU A 370 23.26 -9.56 20.98
N PHE A 371 22.52 -9.74 19.89
CA PHE A 371 21.65 -8.71 19.32
C PHE A 371 20.19 -9.10 19.48
N SER A 372 19.39 -8.16 19.97
CA SER A 372 17.93 -8.26 19.96
C SER A 372 17.41 -8.36 18.53
N TRP A 373 16.22 -8.94 18.37
CA TRP A 373 15.53 -8.94 17.10
C TRP A 373 15.23 -7.50 16.68
N LYS A 374 15.53 -7.21 15.42
CA LYS A 374 15.14 -5.93 14.80
C LYS A 374 13.67 -6.02 14.40
N HIS A 375 12.96 -4.91 14.56
CA HIS A 375 11.57 -4.75 14.14
C HIS A 375 11.36 -3.29 13.76
N SER A 376 11.82 -2.95 12.57
CA SER A 376 11.83 -1.58 12.05
C SER A 376 10.45 -1.12 11.58
N ASP A 377 9.58 -2.06 11.19
CA ASP A 377 8.23 -1.77 10.72
C ASP A 377 7.25 -2.88 11.09
N GLU A 378 5.98 -2.52 11.32
CA GLU A 378 4.91 -3.49 11.52
C GLU A 378 4.63 -4.25 10.23
N GLY A 379 4.53 -5.57 10.33
CA GLY A 379 4.26 -6.40 9.17
C GLY A 379 4.64 -7.85 9.37
N TYR A 380 4.51 -8.60 8.28
CA TYR A 380 4.86 -10.00 8.23
C TYR A 380 5.17 -10.39 6.78
N TYR A 381 6.27 -11.12 6.59
CA TYR A 381 6.52 -11.84 5.33
C TYR A 381 6.40 -13.33 5.55
N GLN A 382 5.59 -13.96 4.71
CA GLN A 382 5.67 -15.39 4.45
C GLN A 382 6.77 -15.59 3.40
N ASN A 383 7.74 -16.46 3.66
CA ASN A 383 8.78 -16.77 2.69
C ASN A 383 8.61 -18.19 2.15
N THR A 384 8.45 -18.32 0.84
CA THR A 384 8.56 -19.58 0.11
C THR A 384 9.95 -19.64 -0.50
N LEU A 385 10.77 -20.58 -0.04
CA LEU A 385 12.15 -20.75 -0.46
C LEU A 385 12.25 -21.94 -1.40
N VAL A 386 12.75 -21.73 -2.62
CA VAL A 386 13.29 -22.79 -3.49
C VAL A 386 14.81 -22.81 -3.30
N HIS A 387 15.40 -23.95 -2.96
CA HIS A 387 16.80 -23.99 -2.56
C HIS A 387 17.59 -25.12 -3.21
N THR A 388 18.90 -25.15 -2.95
CA THR A 388 19.80 -26.20 -3.43
C THR A 388 19.86 -26.26 -4.96
N LEU A 389 20.02 -25.10 -5.60
CA LEU A 389 20.11 -24.97 -7.05
C LEU A 389 21.60 -25.00 -7.44
N TYR A 390 22.09 -26.15 -7.88
CA TYR A 390 23.47 -26.28 -8.34
C TYR A 390 23.62 -25.82 -9.80
N ILE A 391 24.43 -24.80 -10.03
CA ILE A 391 24.67 -24.20 -11.35
C ILE A 391 26.15 -24.38 -11.70
N GLU A 392 26.42 -25.14 -12.76
CA GLU A 392 27.77 -25.38 -13.26
C GLU A 392 28.43 -24.09 -13.82
N PRO A 393 29.78 -24.03 -13.88
CA PRO A 393 30.50 -22.91 -14.51
C PRO A 393 30.02 -22.62 -15.94
N GLY A 394 29.77 -21.35 -16.24
CA GLY A 394 29.32 -20.87 -17.55
C GLY A 394 27.89 -21.30 -17.94
N LYS A 395 27.06 -21.67 -16.96
CA LYS A 395 25.66 -22.10 -17.17
C LYS A 395 24.68 -21.17 -16.47
N SER A 396 23.41 -21.30 -16.84
CA SER A 396 22.29 -20.69 -16.11
C SER A 396 21.31 -21.76 -15.63
N HIS A 397 20.49 -21.39 -14.65
CA HIS A 397 19.38 -22.18 -14.14
C HIS A 397 18.13 -21.29 -14.05
N THR A 398 16.97 -21.82 -14.44
CA THR A 398 15.72 -21.06 -14.44
C THR A 398 14.69 -21.68 -13.50
N GLU A 399 14.13 -20.84 -12.63
CA GLU A 399 12.99 -21.16 -11.77
C GLU A 399 11.74 -20.42 -12.23
N TYR A 400 10.61 -21.11 -12.14
CA TYR A 400 9.30 -20.54 -12.41
C TYR A 400 8.46 -20.57 -11.13
N ALA A 401 7.65 -19.53 -10.96
CA ALA A 401 6.57 -19.51 -9.99
C ALA A 401 5.36 -18.79 -10.58
N VAL A 402 4.16 -19.17 -10.15
CA VAL A 402 2.92 -18.46 -10.51
C VAL A 402 2.28 -17.93 -9.25
N ILE A 403 1.98 -16.63 -9.22
CA ILE A 403 1.22 -15.98 -8.17
C ILE A 403 -0.16 -15.61 -8.69
N SER A 404 -1.21 -15.92 -7.93
CA SER A 404 -2.58 -15.57 -8.28
C SER A 404 -3.40 -15.05 -7.10
N TYR A 405 -4.50 -14.37 -7.41
CA TYR A 405 -5.54 -14.01 -6.46
C TYR A 405 -6.74 -14.94 -6.61
N GLY A 406 -6.83 -15.92 -5.72
CA GLY A 406 -7.70 -17.09 -5.85
C GLY A 406 -7.07 -18.20 -6.71
N GLY A 407 -7.87 -19.22 -7.04
CA GLY A 407 -7.41 -20.34 -7.87
C GLY A 407 -7.15 -19.94 -9.31
N THR A 408 -6.15 -20.57 -9.93
CA THR A 408 -5.80 -20.45 -11.35
C THR A 408 -5.44 -21.82 -11.90
N GLU A 409 -5.49 -21.97 -13.22
CA GLU A 409 -4.89 -23.12 -13.91
C GLU A 409 -3.38 -22.92 -14.04
N TYR A 410 -2.63 -24.03 -13.96
CA TYR A 410 -1.17 -24.04 -14.08
C TYR A 410 -0.75 -24.82 -15.32
N GLY A 411 0.09 -24.20 -16.16
CA GLY A 411 0.84 -24.89 -17.22
C GLY A 411 2.16 -25.49 -16.72
N THR A 412 2.97 -26.00 -17.65
CA THR A 412 4.31 -26.54 -17.35
C THR A 412 5.41 -25.48 -17.50
N PRO A 413 6.61 -25.70 -16.92
CA PRO A 413 7.77 -24.84 -17.16
C PRO A 413 8.06 -24.56 -18.65
N GLU A 414 7.89 -25.54 -19.53
CA GLU A 414 8.10 -25.38 -20.98
C GLU A 414 7.06 -24.45 -21.61
N ASP A 415 5.82 -24.47 -21.13
CA ASP A 415 4.78 -23.56 -21.59
C ASP A 415 5.02 -22.14 -21.09
N TYR A 416 5.49 -21.98 -19.85
CA TYR A 416 5.86 -20.69 -19.29
C TYR A 416 7.06 -20.06 -20.00
N GLU A 417 8.05 -20.87 -20.42
CA GLU A 417 9.18 -20.34 -21.18
C GLU A 417 8.74 -19.76 -22.53
N LYS A 418 7.80 -20.41 -23.22
CA LYS A 418 7.23 -19.88 -24.47
C LYS A 418 6.50 -18.55 -24.24
N LEU A 419 5.75 -18.44 -23.14
CA LEU A 419 5.04 -17.21 -22.77
C LEU A 419 6.03 -16.08 -22.46
N TYR A 420 7.08 -16.37 -21.68
CA TYR A 420 8.17 -15.42 -21.41
C TYR A 420 8.82 -14.92 -22.69
N LEU A 421 9.28 -15.83 -23.57
CA LEU A 421 9.96 -15.45 -24.83
C LEU A 421 9.07 -14.61 -25.75
N SER A 422 7.77 -14.93 -25.80
CA SER A 422 6.80 -14.12 -26.55
C SER A 422 6.61 -12.74 -25.92
N ALA A 423 6.59 -12.63 -24.60
CA ALA A 423 6.37 -11.39 -23.87
C ALA A 423 7.58 -10.45 -23.94
N SER A 424 8.78 -10.99 -23.72
CA SER A 424 10.05 -10.25 -23.79
C SER A 424 10.35 -9.80 -25.23
N GLY A 425 10.13 -10.67 -26.23
CA GLY A 425 10.35 -10.34 -27.64
C GLY A 425 9.36 -9.32 -28.22
N SER A 426 8.31 -8.94 -27.48
CA SER A 426 7.32 -7.94 -27.89
C SER A 426 7.41 -6.64 -27.07
N VAL A 427 8.48 -6.46 -26.29
CA VAL A 427 8.78 -5.18 -25.64
C VAL A 427 9.16 -4.16 -26.72
N GLU A 428 8.54 -2.98 -26.67
CA GLU A 428 8.88 -1.89 -27.59
C GLU A 428 10.30 -1.40 -27.29
N SER A 429 11.13 -1.28 -28.34
CA SER A 429 12.46 -0.72 -28.19
C SER A 429 12.35 0.73 -27.72
N LEU A 430 13.04 1.08 -26.64
CA LEU A 430 13.18 2.47 -26.22
C LEU A 430 13.82 3.26 -27.37
N SER A 431 13.08 4.25 -27.87
CA SER A 431 13.52 5.10 -28.98
C SER A 431 14.52 6.13 -28.46
N TYR A 432 15.71 5.66 -28.07
CA TYR A 432 16.80 6.55 -27.70
C TYR A 432 17.34 7.27 -28.94
N ASN A 433 17.69 8.54 -28.77
CA ASN A 433 18.44 9.25 -29.80
C ASN A 433 19.81 8.57 -30.01
N ASP A 434 20.30 8.59 -31.24
CA ASP A 434 21.67 8.14 -31.51
C ASP A 434 22.66 8.89 -30.63
N SER A 435 23.67 8.17 -30.13
CA SER A 435 24.73 8.77 -29.30
C SER A 435 25.33 10.01 -29.99
N GLY A 436 25.29 11.15 -29.30
CA GLY A 436 25.79 12.43 -29.80
C GLY A 436 24.75 13.29 -30.53
N LYS A 437 23.52 12.81 -30.79
CA LYS A 437 22.42 13.66 -31.26
C LYS A 437 21.80 14.44 -30.09
N LYS A 438 21.43 15.71 -30.35
CA LYS A 438 20.68 16.52 -29.38
C LYS A 438 19.25 15.98 -29.26
N TYR A 439 18.65 16.15 -28.09
CA TYR A 439 17.21 15.92 -27.92
C TYR A 439 16.42 16.83 -28.87
N GLU A 440 15.60 16.22 -29.72
CA GLU A 440 14.56 16.93 -30.47
C GLU A 440 13.33 17.01 -29.55
N PHE A 441 12.90 18.24 -29.23
CA PHE A 441 11.75 18.52 -28.36
C PHE A 441 10.48 18.75 -29.16
#